data_AF-A0A0Q1CLK5-F1
#
_entry.id   AF-A0A0Q1CLK5-F1
#
_cell.length_a   1.000
_cell.length_b   1.000
_cell.length_c   1.000
_cell.angle_alpha   90.00
_cell.angle_beta   90.00
_cell.angle_gamma   90.00
#
_symmetry.space_group_name_H-M   'P 1'
#
loop_
_entity.id
_entity.type
_entity.pdbx_description
1 polymer ?
#
loop_
_entity_poly.entity_id
_entity_poly.type
_entity_poly.pdbx_seq_one_letter_code
_entity_poly.pdbx_strand_id
1 'polypeptide(L)'
;MAINSKKGKKVNNVVTIRHPYQLTANFIKWKFTPGENRVLLKILQRIKHNQVMNIDSQLNIQDSVTLKFHWRDLMLENVNDTKKLREDLKLLRSKSIAIPYTKTLRGVTTEHERITGLISEADFDYGKSHVELFLNSHWYSFLIDISRGFTEYNSLVAYNLSTTYSIKMYYFINHWFDTGGKTMSLEQIRREFNIPSDKYAKDTASAFKKRILDPTKKALDETADRSFNYSDIKEGRSIVGFKLAFYNTNNHNPTVIDWKDVNNFLDTLERHFKMDTTQRARLSGLVKKYSFQMIKHFYNQQRHVVEDNVNAGMTVVDAFSKALNDYKIEPITAGNSNY
;
A
#
# COMPACT_ATOMS: atom_id res chain seq x y z
N MET A 1 33.23 -14.18 25.98
CA MET A 1 32.74 -14.50 24.62
C MET A 1 31.25 -14.81 24.71
N ALA A 2 30.38 -13.85 24.35
CA ALA A 2 28.94 -14.03 24.37
C ALA A 2 28.44 -14.05 22.91
N ILE A 3 27.91 -15.20 22.51
CA ILE A 3 27.34 -15.44 21.19
C ILE A 3 25.96 -14.78 21.16
N ASN A 4 25.85 -13.66 20.43
CA ASN A 4 24.61 -12.93 20.25
C ASN A 4 23.73 -13.68 19.23
N SER A 5 22.69 -14.37 19.71
CA SER A 5 21.79 -15.16 18.88
C SER A 5 20.82 -14.28 18.09
N LYS A 6 21.02 -14.26 16.77
CA LYS A 6 20.02 -14.16 15.68
C LYS A 6 18.76 -13.32 15.97
N LYS A 7 18.78 -12.06 15.48
CA LYS A 7 17.57 -11.31 15.13
C LYS A 7 16.71 -12.15 14.18
N GLY A 8 15.51 -12.52 14.61
CA GLY A 8 14.53 -13.21 13.77
C GLY A 8 14.24 -12.40 12.51
N LYS A 9 14.28 -13.07 11.35
CA LYS A 9 13.80 -12.50 10.09
C LYS A 9 12.32 -12.13 10.26
N LYS A 10 11.99 -10.84 10.16
CA LYS A 10 10.59 -10.37 10.10
C LYS A 10 9.93 -11.00 8.88
N VAL A 11 8.87 -11.77 9.13
CA VAL A 11 8.01 -12.43 8.14
C VAL A 11 7.46 -11.38 7.16
N ASN A 12 7.71 -11.58 5.87
CA ASN A 12 7.20 -10.73 4.79
C ASN A 12 5.74 -11.12 4.51
N ASN A 13 4.81 -10.66 5.35
CA ASN A 13 3.39 -10.77 5.06
C ASN A 13 3.10 -9.99 3.76
N VAL A 14 2.52 -10.61 2.73
CA VAL A 14 2.31 -9.99 1.39
C VAL A 14 1.52 -8.69 1.48
N VAL A 15 0.68 -8.58 2.52
CA VAL A 15 -0.12 -7.42 2.87
C VAL A 15 0.71 -6.19 3.25
N THR A 16 1.88 -6.35 3.86
CA THR A 16 2.72 -5.24 4.35
C THR A 16 3.63 -4.71 3.26
N ILE A 17 3.63 -3.41 2.99
CA ILE A 17 4.54 -2.78 2.01
C ILE A 17 5.52 -1.86 2.74
N ARG A 18 6.74 -1.79 2.22
CA ARG A 18 7.73 -0.77 2.57
C ARG A 18 7.88 0.18 1.39
N HIS A 19 7.97 1.47 1.65
CA HIS A 19 8.39 2.44 0.65
C HIS A 19 9.34 3.48 1.24
N PRO A 20 10.19 4.14 0.45
CA PRO A 20 11.12 5.15 0.96
C PRO A 20 10.41 6.30 1.69
N TYR A 21 11.03 6.83 2.74
CA TYR A 21 10.45 7.95 3.50
C TYR A 21 10.15 9.19 2.67
N GLN A 22 10.97 9.46 1.65
CA GLN A 22 10.77 10.57 0.72
C GLN A 22 9.42 10.46 0.02
N LEU A 23 8.96 9.24 -0.26
CA LEU A 23 7.66 9.02 -0.87
C LEU A 23 6.52 9.31 0.11
N THR A 24 6.64 8.88 1.37
CA THR A 24 5.68 9.23 2.43
C THR A 24 5.57 10.74 2.63
N ALA A 25 6.71 11.43 2.76
CA ALA A 25 6.78 12.87 2.95
C ALA A 25 6.11 13.64 1.80
N ASN A 26 6.22 13.12 0.57
CA ASN A 26 5.57 13.69 -0.59
C ASN A 26 4.06 13.36 -0.67
N PHE A 27 3.61 12.15 -0.30
CA PHE A 27 2.17 11.84 -0.28
C PHE A 27 1.39 12.71 0.67
N ILE A 28 1.98 12.98 1.84
CA ILE A 28 1.40 13.86 2.83
C ILE A 28 1.20 15.24 2.17
N LYS A 29 2.20 15.73 1.43
CA LYS A 29 2.17 17.03 0.74
C LYS A 29 1.38 17.10 -0.57
N TRP A 30 1.13 16.02 -1.29
CA TRP A 30 0.41 16.08 -2.57
C TRP A 30 -1.10 16.06 -2.40
N LYS A 31 -1.83 16.72 -3.31
CA LYS A 31 -3.26 16.42 -3.51
C LYS A 31 -3.34 15.09 -4.24
N PHE A 32 -3.73 14.05 -3.51
CA PHE A 32 -3.69 12.66 -3.97
C PHE A 32 -5.06 12.02 -3.79
N THR A 33 -5.62 11.43 -4.84
CA THR A 33 -6.91 10.75 -4.76
C THR A 33 -6.75 9.33 -4.23
N PRO A 34 -7.81 8.72 -3.69
CA PRO A 34 -7.81 7.29 -3.39
C PRO A 34 -7.50 6.41 -4.61
N GLY A 35 -7.86 6.84 -5.82
CA GLY A 35 -7.57 6.13 -7.06
C GLY A 35 -6.09 6.16 -7.42
N GLU A 36 -5.44 7.33 -7.37
CA GLU A 36 -3.99 7.47 -7.52
C GLU A 36 -3.24 6.58 -6.52
N ASN A 37 -3.75 6.51 -5.27
CA ASN A 37 -3.17 5.66 -4.23
C ASN A 37 -3.24 4.17 -4.56
N ARG A 38 -4.37 3.70 -5.09
CA ARG A 38 -4.53 2.28 -5.46
C ARG A 38 -3.57 1.87 -6.56
N VAL A 39 -3.45 2.70 -7.61
CA VAL A 39 -2.50 2.45 -8.71
C VAL A 39 -1.08 2.34 -8.19
N LEU A 40 -0.66 3.32 -7.40
CA LEU A 40 0.67 3.33 -6.81
C LEU A 40 0.89 2.13 -5.88
N LEU A 41 -0.07 1.78 -5.03
CA LEU A 41 0.06 0.61 -4.17
C LEU A 41 0.26 -0.66 -4.99
N LYS A 42 -0.42 -0.79 -6.15
CA LYS A 42 -0.21 -1.91 -7.06
C LYS A 42 1.18 -1.92 -7.68
N ILE A 43 1.73 -0.74 -8.02
CA ILE A 43 3.14 -0.57 -8.41
C ILE A 43 4.05 -1.07 -7.29
N LEU A 44 3.87 -0.56 -6.06
CA LEU A 44 4.68 -0.94 -4.89
C LEU A 44 4.57 -2.44 -4.56
N GLN A 45 3.37 -3.04 -4.70
CA GLN A 45 3.15 -4.48 -4.55
C GLN A 45 3.94 -5.27 -5.59
N ARG A 46 3.91 -4.85 -6.86
CA ARG A 46 4.61 -5.54 -7.94
C ARG A 46 6.12 -5.54 -7.75
N ILE A 47 6.69 -4.46 -7.23
CA ILE A 47 8.14 -4.33 -7.02
C ILE A 47 8.61 -4.87 -5.67
N LYS A 48 7.69 -5.19 -4.74
CA LYS A 48 8.01 -5.59 -3.36
C LYS A 48 9.03 -6.73 -3.29
N HIS A 49 8.91 -7.72 -4.17
CA HIS A 49 9.83 -8.87 -4.19
C HIS A 49 11.27 -8.51 -4.56
N ASN A 50 11.47 -7.32 -5.15
CA ASN A 50 12.76 -6.82 -5.59
C ASN A 50 13.38 -5.81 -4.61
N GLN A 51 12.75 -5.57 -3.46
CA GLN A 51 13.27 -4.66 -2.43
C GLN A 51 14.49 -5.28 -1.75
N VAL A 52 15.64 -4.61 -1.86
CA VAL A 52 16.92 -5.07 -1.32
C VAL A 52 17.58 -3.96 -0.49
N MET A 53 18.46 -4.37 0.43
CA MET A 53 19.23 -3.43 1.25
C MET A 53 20.52 -3.09 0.50
N ASN A 54 20.73 -1.80 0.18
CA ASN A 54 21.87 -1.25 -0.54
C ASN A 54 21.93 -1.65 -2.03
N ILE A 55 21.65 -0.71 -2.92
CA ILE A 55 21.87 -0.84 -4.36
C ILE A 55 22.87 0.22 -4.79
N ASP A 56 24.01 -0.21 -5.35
CA ASP A 56 24.91 0.70 -6.04
C ASP A 56 24.19 1.30 -7.24
N SER A 57 24.22 2.64 -7.34
CA SER A 57 23.40 3.45 -8.23
C SER A 57 23.79 3.39 -9.72
N GLN A 58 24.37 2.28 -10.19
CA GLN A 58 24.78 2.08 -11.58
C GLN A 58 23.92 1.04 -12.32
N LEU A 59 22.59 1.18 -12.26
CA LEU A 59 21.69 0.39 -13.11
C LEU A 59 21.45 1.10 -14.44
N ASN A 60 21.98 0.52 -15.52
CA ASN A 60 21.75 0.96 -16.89
C ASN A 60 21.06 -0.17 -17.66
N ILE A 61 19.73 -0.22 -17.65
CA ILE A 61 18.94 -1.16 -18.46
C ILE A 61 17.66 -0.44 -18.89
N GLN A 62 17.75 0.29 -20.01
CA GLN A 62 16.71 1.15 -20.60
C GLN A 62 16.21 2.28 -19.65
N ASP A 63 15.86 3.44 -20.22
CA ASP A 63 15.49 4.62 -19.42
C ASP A 63 14.20 4.44 -18.61
N SER A 64 13.45 3.36 -18.87
CA SER A 64 12.19 3.03 -18.21
C SER A 64 12.04 1.54 -17.88
N VAL A 65 11.30 1.26 -16.81
CA VAL A 65 10.85 -0.06 -16.37
C VAL A 65 9.35 -0.15 -16.64
N THR A 66 8.92 -1.18 -17.37
CA THR A 66 7.50 -1.40 -17.71
C THR A 66 6.84 -2.36 -16.73
N LEU A 67 5.71 -1.96 -16.16
CA LEU A 67 4.88 -2.78 -15.27
C LEU A 67 3.50 -3.00 -15.90
N LYS A 68 3.17 -4.25 -16.20
CA LYS A 68 1.89 -4.63 -16.80
C LYS A 68 0.86 -5.07 -15.77
N PHE A 69 -0.34 -4.51 -15.83
CA PHE A 69 -1.47 -4.81 -14.95
C PHE A 69 -2.74 -5.09 -15.76
N HIS A 70 -3.59 -5.99 -15.28
CA HIS A 70 -4.97 -6.00 -15.74
C HIS A 70 -5.67 -4.74 -15.18
N TRP A 71 -6.43 -3.99 -15.98
CA TRP A 71 -6.95 -2.68 -15.53
C TRP A 71 -7.87 -2.79 -14.30
N ARG A 72 -8.56 -3.92 -14.11
CA ARG A 72 -9.37 -4.18 -12.90
C ARG A 72 -8.54 -4.24 -11.62
N ASP A 73 -7.28 -4.65 -11.69
CA ASP A 73 -6.44 -4.75 -10.49
C ASP A 73 -6.09 -3.37 -9.90
N LEU A 74 -6.16 -2.33 -10.73
CA LEU A 74 -5.86 -0.95 -10.32
C LEU A 74 -7.06 -0.23 -9.68
N MET A 75 -8.22 -0.89 -9.59
CA MET A 75 -9.45 -0.33 -9.06
C MET A 75 -10.12 -1.28 -8.07
N LEU A 76 -11.03 -0.74 -7.26
CA LEU A 76 -11.88 -1.57 -6.40
C LEU A 76 -12.67 -2.58 -7.24
N GLU A 77 -12.88 -3.77 -6.70
CA GLU A 77 -13.41 -4.92 -7.45
C GLU A 77 -14.80 -4.69 -8.05
N ASN A 78 -15.63 -3.93 -7.34
CA ASN A 78 -16.99 -3.58 -7.75
C ASN A 78 -17.04 -2.32 -8.63
N VAL A 79 -15.89 -1.73 -8.95
CA VAL A 79 -15.78 -0.53 -9.78
C VAL A 79 -15.28 -0.93 -11.16
N ASN A 80 -16.07 -0.58 -12.17
CA ASN A 80 -15.73 -0.79 -13.58
C ASN A 80 -15.69 0.55 -14.32
N ASP A 81 -14.92 1.49 -13.81
CA ASP A 81 -14.83 2.85 -14.35
C ASP A 81 -13.44 3.12 -14.94
N THR A 82 -13.24 2.64 -16.18
CA THR A 82 -11.98 2.85 -16.90
C THR A 82 -11.76 4.33 -17.24
N LYS A 83 -12.80 5.16 -17.30
CA LYS A 83 -12.65 6.61 -17.51
C LYS A 83 -12.00 7.23 -16.28
N LYS A 84 -12.48 6.88 -15.09
CA LYS A 84 -11.90 7.33 -13.83
C LYS A 84 -10.46 6.85 -13.65
N LEU A 85 -10.15 5.60 -14.01
CA LEU A 85 -8.78 5.09 -14.00
C LEU A 85 -7.85 5.92 -14.88
N ARG A 86 -8.29 6.31 -16.09
CA ARG A 86 -7.50 7.18 -16.98
C ARG A 86 -7.25 8.56 -16.36
N GLU A 87 -8.25 9.14 -15.68
CA GLU A 87 -8.08 10.40 -14.96
C GLU A 87 -7.06 10.25 -13.82
N ASP A 88 -7.16 9.18 -13.04
CA ASP A 88 -6.22 8.92 -11.94
C ASP A 88 -4.78 8.69 -12.45
N LEU A 89 -4.60 8.00 -13.58
CA LEU A 89 -3.28 7.85 -14.22
C LEU A 89 -2.72 9.19 -14.72
N LYS A 90 -3.55 10.05 -15.31
CA LYS A 90 -3.13 11.41 -15.71
C LYS A 90 -2.69 12.24 -14.51
N LEU A 91 -3.44 12.18 -13.41
CA LEU A 91 -3.10 12.87 -12.16
C LEU A 91 -1.80 12.32 -11.57
N LEU A 92 -1.65 10.99 -11.53
CA LEU A 92 -0.44 10.34 -11.01
C LEU A 92 0.80 10.73 -11.82
N ARG A 93 0.70 10.76 -13.15
CA ARG A 93 1.76 11.21 -14.06
C ARG A 93 2.16 12.67 -13.83
N SER A 94 1.20 13.52 -13.45
CA SER A 94 1.48 14.94 -13.17
C SER A 94 2.24 15.17 -11.85
N LYS A 95 2.37 14.15 -10.99
CA LYS A 95 3.12 14.26 -9.73
C LYS A 95 4.60 13.99 -10.00
N SER A 96 5.43 14.94 -9.64
CA SER A 96 6.89 14.81 -9.69
C SER A 96 7.48 14.64 -8.30
N ILE A 97 8.53 13.83 -8.21
CA ILE A 97 9.35 13.63 -7.03
C ILE A 97 10.81 13.98 -7.33
N ALA A 98 11.46 14.58 -6.34
CA ALA A 98 12.88 14.81 -6.31
C ALA A 98 13.61 13.65 -5.63
N ILE A 99 14.57 13.06 -6.32
CA ILE A 99 15.36 11.92 -5.87
C ILE A 99 16.81 12.38 -5.67
N PRO A 100 17.30 12.45 -4.41
CA PRO A 100 18.68 12.80 -4.15
C PRO A 100 19.61 11.61 -4.46
N TYR A 101 20.74 11.87 -5.09
CA TYR A 101 21.80 10.88 -5.31
C TYR A 101 23.17 11.53 -5.24
N THR A 102 24.19 10.75 -4.93
CA THR A 102 25.58 11.20 -4.94
C THR A 102 26.29 10.66 -6.16
N LYS A 103 27.22 11.45 -6.70
CA LYS A 103 28.09 11.04 -7.81
C LYS A 103 29.52 11.33 -7.45
N THR A 104 30.35 10.29 -7.44
CA THR A 104 31.79 10.42 -7.23
C THR A 104 32.49 10.44 -8.57
N LEU A 105 33.15 11.55 -8.89
CA LEU A 105 33.97 11.70 -10.08
C LEU A 105 35.37 12.15 -9.64
N ARG A 106 36.39 11.39 -10.05
CA ARG A 106 37.80 11.68 -9.71
C ARG A 106 38.03 11.87 -8.21
N GLY A 107 37.40 11.04 -7.37
CA GLY A 107 37.52 11.11 -5.91
C GLY A 107 36.70 12.21 -5.22
N VAL A 108 36.04 13.08 -5.98
CA VAL A 108 35.14 14.12 -5.42
C VAL A 108 33.71 13.62 -5.47
N THR A 109 33.08 13.50 -4.31
CA THR A 109 31.66 13.17 -4.19
C THR A 109 30.84 14.45 -4.20
N THR A 110 29.90 14.54 -5.13
CA THR A 110 28.97 15.66 -5.27
C THR A 110 27.54 15.19 -5.08
N GLU A 111 26.71 16.02 -4.46
CA GLU A 111 25.28 15.76 -4.31
C GLU A 111 24.53 16.27 -5.55
N HIS A 112 23.58 15.48 -6.01
CA HIS A 112 22.74 15.77 -7.16
C HIS A 112 21.29 15.45 -6.82
N GLU A 113 20.37 16.09 -7.53
CA GLU A 113 18.95 15.80 -7.43
C GLU A 113 18.40 15.49 -8.83
N ARG A 114 17.57 14.45 -8.92
CA ARG A 114 16.83 14.12 -10.14
C ARG A 114 15.35 14.32 -9.92
N ILE A 115 14.72 15.13 -10.74
CA ILE A 115 13.26 15.31 -10.74
C ILE A 115 12.65 14.36 -11.77
N THR A 116 11.65 13.58 -11.35
CA THR A 116 10.98 12.61 -12.23
C THR A 116 9.52 12.41 -11.83
N GLY A 117 8.69 11.91 -12.75
CA GLY A 117 7.30 11.56 -12.47
C GLY A 117 7.18 10.23 -11.72
N LEU A 118 6.07 10.03 -10.99
CA LEU A 118 5.77 8.73 -10.37
C LEU A 118 5.55 7.61 -11.40
N ILE A 119 4.94 7.98 -12.53
CA ILE A 119 4.89 7.22 -13.77
C ILE A 119 5.24 8.19 -14.90
N SER A 120 5.99 7.72 -15.89
CA SER A 120 6.33 8.48 -17.09
C SER A 120 5.18 8.42 -18.11
N GLU A 121 4.65 7.21 -18.31
CA GLU A 121 3.64 6.90 -19.34
C GLU A 121 2.70 5.80 -18.85
N ALA A 122 1.53 5.71 -19.50
CA ALA A 122 0.57 4.63 -19.32
C ALA A 122 -0.05 4.28 -20.67
N ASP A 123 0.11 3.03 -21.11
CA ASP A 123 -0.42 2.52 -22.37
C ASP A 123 -1.54 1.50 -22.13
N PHE A 124 -2.67 1.65 -22.83
CA PHE A 124 -3.84 0.80 -22.67
C PHE A 124 -3.92 -0.20 -23.84
N ASP A 125 -3.76 -1.48 -23.51
CA ASP A 125 -4.02 -2.58 -24.43
C ASP A 125 -5.52 -2.95 -24.35
N TYR A 126 -6.30 -2.35 -25.25
CA TYR A 126 -7.74 -2.58 -25.35
C TYR A 126 -8.10 -4.02 -25.74
N GLY A 127 -7.24 -4.70 -26.49
CA GLY A 127 -7.47 -6.08 -26.91
C GLY A 127 -7.28 -7.08 -25.78
N LYS A 128 -6.34 -6.80 -24.87
CA LYS A 128 -6.00 -7.73 -23.77
C LYS A 128 -6.56 -7.31 -22.41
N SER A 129 -7.26 -6.18 -22.29
CA SER A 129 -7.71 -5.66 -20.99
C SER A 129 -6.55 -5.37 -20.02
N HIS A 130 -5.42 -4.87 -20.54
CA HIS A 130 -4.26 -4.54 -19.73
C HIS A 130 -3.88 -3.06 -19.86
N VAL A 131 -3.12 -2.59 -18.87
CA VAL A 131 -2.45 -1.30 -18.90
C VAL A 131 -0.98 -1.50 -18.54
N GLU A 132 -0.10 -0.89 -19.32
CA GLU A 132 1.35 -0.90 -19.11
C GLU A 132 1.76 0.46 -18.55
N LEU A 133 2.37 0.45 -17.37
CA LEU A 133 2.85 1.65 -16.69
C LEU A 133 4.37 1.71 -16.82
N PHE A 134 4.89 2.85 -17.27
CA PHE A 134 6.31 3.06 -17.46
C PHE A 134 6.86 3.91 -16.31
N LEU A 135 7.88 3.42 -15.62
CA LEU A 135 8.55 4.13 -14.54
C LEU A 135 9.97 4.48 -14.98
N ASN A 136 10.47 5.67 -14.65
CA ASN A 136 11.90 5.94 -14.84
C ASN A 136 12.77 4.95 -14.06
N SER A 137 13.86 4.46 -14.66
CA SER A 137 14.74 3.46 -14.06
C SER A 137 15.35 3.90 -12.72
N HIS A 138 15.64 5.20 -12.54
CA HIS A 138 16.20 5.72 -11.29
C HIS A 138 15.13 5.83 -10.22
N TRP A 139 13.90 6.17 -10.59
CA TRP A 139 12.76 6.12 -9.69
C TRP A 139 12.46 4.71 -9.22
N TYR A 140 12.44 3.75 -10.14
CA TYR A 140 12.28 2.34 -9.80
C TYR A 140 13.38 1.87 -8.83
N SER A 141 14.64 2.19 -9.13
CA SER A 141 15.79 1.86 -8.28
C SER A 141 15.68 2.45 -6.88
N PHE A 142 15.19 3.69 -6.80
CA PHE A 142 14.95 4.36 -5.52
C PHE A 142 13.81 3.72 -4.72
N LEU A 143 12.77 3.22 -5.38
CA LEU A 143 11.66 2.52 -4.70
C LEU A 143 12.06 1.17 -4.09
N ILE A 144 13.01 0.47 -4.71
CA ILE A 144 13.50 -0.82 -4.23
C ILE A 144 14.60 -0.69 -3.17
N ASP A 145 15.30 0.45 -3.13
CA ASP A 145 16.29 0.76 -2.11
C ASP A 145 15.64 1.34 -0.84
N ILE A 146 15.55 0.50 0.20
CA ILE A 146 14.99 0.88 1.50
C ILE A 146 16.08 1.23 2.54
N SER A 147 17.35 1.32 2.12
CA SER A 147 18.49 1.60 3.02
C SER A 147 18.40 2.97 3.70
N ARG A 148 17.76 3.95 3.05
CA ARG A 148 17.61 5.34 3.51
C ARG A 148 16.45 5.55 4.48
N GLY A 149 15.88 4.46 4.98
CA GLY A 149 14.68 4.46 5.80
C GLY A 149 13.41 4.31 4.98
N PHE A 150 12.41 3.67 5.58
CA PHE A 150 11.19 3.28 4.92
C PHE A 150 9.99 3.37 5.86
N THR A 151 8.84 3.73 5.30
CA THR A 151 7.58 3.60 6.02
C THR A 151 6.97 2.24 5.69
N GLU A 152 6.66 1.47 6.73
CA GLU A 152 6.03 0.16 6.66
C GLU A 152 4.56 0.25 7.06
N TYR A 153 3.66 -0.29 6.26
CA TYR A 153 2.22 -0.25 6.52
C TYR A 153 1.48 -1.40 5.84
N ASN A 154 0.24 -1.66 6.27
CA ASN A 154 -0.66 -2.61 5.64
C ASN A 154 -1.24 -2.00 4.35
N SER A 155 -0.87 -2.56 3.20
CA SER A 155 -1.29 -2.06 1.90
C SER A 155 -2.77 -2.27 1.61
N LEU A 156 -3.42 -3.29 2.18
CA LEU A 156 -4.85 -3.50 2.03
C LEU A 156 -5.65 -2.43 2.77
N VAL A 157 -5.20 -1.99 3.95
CA VAL A 157 -5.77 -0.84 4.65
C VAL A 157 -5.69 0.39 3.75
N ALA A 158 -4.47 0.74 3.33
CA ALA A 158 -4.24 1.92 2.51
C ALA A 158 -5.03 1.87 1.18
N TYR A 159 -5.20 0.69 0.60
CA TYR A 159 -5.97 0.46 -0.62
C TYR A 159 -7.48 0.67 -0.44
N ASN A 160 -8.04 0.25 0.70
CA ASN A 160 -9.48 0.29 0.95
C ASN A 160 -9.96 1.62 1.54
N LEU A 161 -9.09 2.44 2.14
CA LEU A 161 -9.47 3.76 2.63
C LEU A 161 -10.08 4.63 1.51
N SER A 162 -11.24 5.21 1.81
CA SER A 162 -12.08 5.90 0.84
C SER A 162 -11.79 7.40 0.73
N THR A 163 -11.07 7.98 1.70
CA THR A 163 -10.78 9.42 1.73
C THR A 163 -9.28 9.70 1.71
N THR A 164 -8.89 10.78 1.02
CA THR A 164 -7.51 11.27 0.98
C THR A 164 -6.96 11.55 2.38
N TYR A 165 -7.77 12.11 3.29
CA TYR A 165 -7.30 12.43 4.64
C TYR A 165 -7.05 11.17 5.47
N SER A 166 -7.90 10.15 5.34
CA SER A 166 -7.66 8.85 6.00
C SER A 166 -6.39 8.19 5.50
N ILE A 167 -6.15 8.17 4.18
CA ILE A 167 -4.93 7.62 3.59
C ILE A 167 -3.69 8.36 4.09
N LYS A 168 -3.70 9.70 4.04
CA LYS A 168 -2.57 10.52 4.51
C LYS A 168 -2.29 10.31 5.99
N MET A 169 -3.33 10.29 6.83
CA MET A 169 -3.17 10.08 8.26
C MET A 169 -2.64 8.68 8.55
N TYR A 170 -3.10 7.66 7.83
CA TYR A 170 -2.57 6.31 7.96
C TYR A 170 -1.07 6.25 7.63
N TYR A 171 -0.64 6.84 6.51
CA TYR A 171 0.80 6.93 6.20
C TYR A 171 1.59 7.73 7.24
N PHE A 172 1.03 8.84 7.71
CA PHE A 172 1.65 9.68 8.74
C PHE A 172 1.84 8.92 10.06
N ILE A 173 0.80 8.22 10.53
CA ILE A 173 0.85 7.38 11.73
C ILE A 173 1.90 6.29 11.57
N ASN A 174 1.91 5.57 10.44
CA ASN A 174 2.88 4.50 10.22
C ASN A 174 4.33 5.00 10.15
N HIS A 175 4.54 6.20 9.60
CA HIS A 175 5.87 6.81 9.53
C HIS A 175 6.41 7.20 10.91
N TRP A 176 5.54 7.72 11.78
CA TRP A 176 5.89 8.19 13.12
C TRP A 176 5.48 7.21 14.24
N PHE A 177 5.13 5.96 13.90
CA PHE A 177 4.49 5.07 14.87
C PHE A 177 5.36 4.80 16.09
N ASP A 178 6.66 4.59 15.85
CA ASP A 178 7.64 4.28 16.88
C ASP A 178 7.90 5.47 17.85
N THR A 179 7.48 6.69 17.50
CA THR A 179 7.55 7.85 18.42
C THR A 179 6.35 7.91 19.36
N GLY A 180 5.35 7.03 19.21
CA GLY A 180 4.14 6.95 20.03
C GLY A 180 3.11 8.07 19.81
N GLY A 181 3.46 9.10 19.05
CA GLY A 181 2.59 10.25 18.82
C GLY A 181 3.31 11.45 18.20
N LYS A 182 2.53 12.49 17.89
CA LYS A 182 3.05 13.77 17.41
C LYS A 182 2.22 14.94 17.91
N THR A 183 2.89 15.98 18.39
CA THR A 183 2.28 17.28 18.65
C THR A 183 2.47 18.18 17.44
N MET A 184 1.38 18.78 16.94
CA MET A 184 1.43 19.69 15.80
C MET A 184 0.52 20.89 15.98
N SER A 185 0.98 22.07 15.56
CA SER A 185 0.13 23.27 15.42
C SER A 185 -0.87 23.11 14.28
N LEU A 186 -1.93 23.93 14.26
CA LEU A 186 -2.88 23.98 13.16
C LEU A 186 -2.18 24.27 11.82
N GLU A 187 -1.21 25.18 11.81
CA GLU A 187 -0.44 25.54 10.62
C GLU A 187 0.39 24.35 10.14
N GLN A 188 1.06 23.64 11.05
CA GLN A 188 1.79 22.42 10.71
C GLN A 188 0.88 21.38 10.08
N ILE A 189 -0.27 21.10 10.68
CA ILE A 189 -1.26 20.17 10.14
C ILE A 189 -1.76 20.60 8.76
N ARG A 190 -2.06 21.89 8.56
CA ARG A 190 -2.51 22.38 7.25
C ARG A 190 -1.44 22.17 6.17
N ARG A 191 -0.17 22.39 6.51
CA ARG A 191 0.96 22.13 5.60
C ARG A 191 1.12 20.64 5.33
N GLU A 192 1.17 19.82 6.37
CA GLU A 192 1.34 18.37 6.25
C GLU A 192 0.20 17.78 5.41
N PHE A 193 -1.06 18.06 5.72
CA PHE A 193 -2.17 17.44 4.98
C PHE A 193 -2.53 18.11 3.65
N ASN A 194 -1.75 19.11 3.20
CA ASN A 194 -2.01 19.98 2.04
C ASN A 194 -3.46 20.49 2.04
N ILE A 195 -3.82 21.24 3.08
CA ILE A 195 -5.14 21.84 3.21
C ILE A 195 -5.05 23.26 2.65
N PRO A 196 -5.78 23.58 1.56
CA PRO A 196 -5.78 24.91 0.96
C PRO A 196 -6.14 26.00 1.99
N SER A 197 -5.50 27.17 1.93
CA SER A 197 -5.65 28.26 2.90
C SER A 197 -7.09 28.80 3.01
N ASP A 198 -7.83 28.80 1.90
CA ASP A 198 -9.24 29.17 1.80
C ASP A 198 -10.18 28.16 2.47
N LYS A 199 -9.77 26.89 2.57
CA LYS A 199 -10.58 25.83 3.19
C LYS A 199 -10.56 25.96 4.71
N TYR A 200 -11.75 26.04 5.33
CA TYR A 200 -11.91 26.18 6.79
C TYR A 200 -11.36 27.50 7.37
N ALA A 201 -11.44 28.59 6.60
CA ALA A 201 -10.88 29.90 6.98
C ALA A 201 -11.53 30.56 8.21
N LYS A 202 -12.78 30.21 8.59
CA LYS A 202 -13.54 30.90 9.65
C LYS A 202 -13.67 30.13 10.99
N ASP A 203 -13.54 28.80 10.99
CA ASP A 203 -13.69 27.93 12.17
C ASP A 203 -12.55 26.91 12.26
N THR A 204 -11.31 27.39 12.44
CA THR A 204 -10.07 26.68 12.11
C THR A 204 -9.92 25.31 12.79
N ALA A 205 -10.16 25.22 14.11
CA ALA A 205 -9.96 23.97 14.86
C ALA A 205 -11.21 23.06 14.89
N SER A 206 -12.40 23.63 15.09
CA SER A 206 -13.65 22.86 15.18
C SER A 206 -14.00 22.20 13.85
N ALA A 207 -13.88 22.94 12.74
CA ALA A 207 -14.10 22.37 11.41
C ALA A 207 -13.04 21.30 11.08
N PHE A 208 -11.80 21.48 11.55
CA PHE A 208 -10.73 20.51 11.37
C PHE A 208 -11.02 19.19 12.08
N LYS A 209 -11.49 19.24 13.35
CA LYS A 209 -11.95 18.03 14.06
C LYS A 209 -13.06 17.33 13.28
N LYS A 210 -14.17 18.05 13.07
CA LYS A 210 -15.41 17.48 12.50
C LYS A 210 -15.24 16.93 11.09
N ARG A 211 -14.35 17.52 10.28
CA ARG A 211 -14.21 17.17 8.85
C ARG A 211 -12.97 16.36 8.52
N ILE A 212 -11.97 16.31 9.42
CA ILE A 212 -10.71 15.61 9.17
C ILE A 212 -10.41 14.64 10.30
N LEU A 213 -10.23 15.08 11.54
CA LEU A 213 -9.80 14.17 12.62
C LEU A 213 -10.86 13.14 12.98
N ASP A 214 -12.10 13.55 13.25
CA ASP A 214 -13.18 12.63 13.66
C ASP A 214 -13.47 11.59 12.57
N PRO A 215 -13.69 11.96 11.29
CA PRO A 215 -13.95 10.97 10.25
C PRO A 215 -12.76 10.05 9.99
N THR A 216 -11.54 10.59 10.09
CA THR A 216 -10.33 9.79 9.88
C THR A 216 -10.10 8.82 11.02
N LYS A 217 -10.23 9.27 12.26
CA LYS A 217 -10.12 8.40 13.44
C LYS A 217 -11.12 7.25 13.35
N LYS A 218 -12.39 7.57 13.10
CA LYS A 218 -13.45 6.56 12.93
C LYS A 218 -13.09 5.53 11.86
N ALA A 219 -12.70 6.00 10.67
CA ALA A 219 -12.31 5.09 9.58
C ALA A 219 -11.13 4.19 9.94
N LEU A 220 -10.10 4.72 10.60
CA LEU A 220 -8.92 3.93 11.00
C LEU A 220 -9.25 2.96 12.14
N ASP A 221 -10.07 3.36 13.12
CA ASP A 221 -10.52 2.46 14.19
C ASP A 221 -11.34 1.29 13.68
N GLU A 222 -12.09 1.48 12.59
CA GLU A 222 -12.92 0.44 11.97
C GLU A 222 -12.12 -0.46 11.02
N THR A 223 -11.08 0.07 10.36
CA THR A 223 -10.48 -0.58 9.18
C THR A 223 -8.96 -0.64 9.13
N ALA A 224 -8.24 -0.12 10.12
CA ALA A 224 -6.78 -0.10 10.11
C ALA A 224 -6.22 -0.82 11.33
N ASP A 225 -5.03 -1.39 11.19
CA ASP A 225 -4.22 -1.98 12.27
C ASP A 225 -3.68 -0.94 13.25
N ARG A 226 -3.63 0.32 12.82
CA ARG A 226 -3.12 1.46 13.59
C ARG A 226 -4.04 2.66 13.46
N SER A 227 -4.24 3.34 14.58
CA SER A 227 -5.08 4.53 14.67
C SER A 227 -4.47 5.53 15.65
N PHE A 228 -5.25 6.56 16.03
CA PHE A 228 -4.79 7.64 16.88
C PHE A 228 -5.91 8.21 17.75
N ASN A 229 -5.55 8.65 18.93
CA ASN A 229 -6.33 9.57 19.74
C ASN A 229 -5.76 10.98 19.60
N TYR A 230 -6.55 12.00 19.93
CA TYR A 230 -6.05 13.37 19.94
C TYR A 230 -6.64 14.20 21.07
N SER A 231 -5.87 15.20 21.51
CA SER A 231 -6.31 16.21 22.47
C SER A 231 -5.94 17.61 21.98
N ASP A 232 -6.71 18.61 22.43
CA ASP A 232 -6.49 20.01 22.06
C ASP A 232 -5.27 20.59 22.75
N ILE A 233 -4.57 21.46 22.04
CA ILE A 233 -3.60 22.39 22.59
C ILE A 233 -4.24 23.77 22.54
N LYS A 234 -4.38 24.43 23.69
CA LYS A 234 -5.09 25.70 23.81
C LYS A 234 -4.17 26.84 24.23
N GLU A 235 -4.39 27.99 23.64
CA GLU A 235 -3.90 29.28 24.11
C GLU A 235 -5.10 30.15 24.45
N GLY A 236 -5.35 30.36 25.74
CA GLY A 236 -6.60 30.94 26.23
C GLY A 236 -7.82 30.10 25.81
N ARG A 237 -8.74 30.70 25.05
CA ARG A 237 -9.95 30.03 24.52
C ARG A 237 -9.73 29.38 23.16
N SER A 238 -8.63 29.69 22.48
CA SER A 238 -8.37 29.25 21.11
C SER A 238 -7.61 27.93 21.11
N ILE A 239 -8.00 27.00 20.24
CA ILE A 239 -7.23 25.78 19.97
C ILE A 239 -6.18 26.12 18.92
N VAL A 240 -4.90 25.95 19.25
CA VAL A 240 -3.74 26.27 18.39
C VAL A 240 -3.09 25.04 17.77
N GLY A 241 -3.47 23.84 18.22
CA GLY A 241 -2.92 22.60 17.70
C GLY A 241 -3.54 21.37 18.35
N PHE A 242 -2.96 20.21 18.01
CA PHE A 242 -3.38 18.92 18.54
C PHE A 242 -2.17 18.09 18.95
N LYS A 243 -2.32 17.37 20.06
CA LYS A 243 -1.44 16.25 20.42
C LYS A 243 -2.08 14.97 19.93
N LEU A 244 -1.42 14.28 19.00
CA LEU A 244 -1.83 12.97 18.51
C LEU A 244 -1.08 11.89 19.28
N ALA A 245 -1.81 10.86 19.75
CA ALA A 245 -1.26 9.69 20.40
C ALA A 245 -1.62 8.46 19.56
N PHE A 246 -0.62 7.72 19.09
CA PHE A 246 -0.82 6.58 18.19
C PHE A 246 -1.00 5.30 18.99
N TYR A 247 -1.82 4.39 18.47
CA TYR A 247 -2.02 3.07 19.08
C TYR A 247 -2.28 2.00 18.02
N ASN A 248 -1.99 0.75 18.38
CA ASN A 248 -2.44 -0.41 17.62
C ASN A 248 -3.92 -0.65 17.90
N THR A 249 -4.72 -0.85 16.87
CA THR A 249 -6.10 -1.30 17.03
C THR A 249 -6.13 -2.82 17.20
N ASN A 250 -7.29 -3.37 17.52
CA ASN A 250 -7.50 -4.82 17.51
C ASN A 250 -7.63 -5.38 16.07
N ASN A 251 -7.62 -4.53 15.04
CA ASN A 251 -7.79 -4.92 13.64
C ASN A 251 -6.44 -5.23 12.99
N HIS A 252 -5.66 -6.14 13.58
CA HIS A 252 -4.35 -6.55 13.05
C HIS A 252 -4.45 -7.30 11.70
N ASN A 253 -5.63 -7.79 11.35
CA ASN A 253 -6.00 -8.24 10.00
C ASN A 253 -7.27 -7.50 9.58
N PRO A 254 -7.15 -6.23 9.16
CA PRO A 254 -8.30 -5.44 8.82
C PRO A 254 -8.77 -5.81 7.42
N THR A 255 -9.60 -6.83 7.40
CA THR A 255 -10.63 -6.96 6.39
C THR A 255 -11.88 -7.27 7.17
N VAL A 256 -12.81 -6.33 7.19
CA VAL A 256 -14.22 -6.73 7.22
C VAL A 256 -14.40 -7.55 5.95
N ILE A 257 -14.15 -8.85 6.05
CA ILE A 257 -14.47 -9.80 5.01
C ILE A 257 -15.97 -9.92 5.09
N ASP A 258 -16.69 -9.32 4.13
CA ASP A 258 -18.08 -9.72 3.95
C ASP A 258 -18.05 -11.19 3.54
N TRP A 259 -18.66 -12.07 4.34
CA TRP A 259 -18.79 -13.49 4.00
C TRP A 259 -19.46 -13.69 2.64
N LYS A 260 -20.29 -12.72 2.22
CA LYS A 260 -20.83 -12.65 0.87
C LYS A 260 -19.74 -12.55 -0.20
N ASP A 261 -18.68 -11.78 0.02
CA ASP A 261 -17.57 -11.65 -0.94
C ASP A 261 -16.72 -12.91 -1.01
N VAL A 262 -16.52 -13.60 0.12
CA VAL A 262 -15.85 -14.91 0.13
C VAL A 262 -16.66 -15.92 -0.65
N ASN A 263 -17.96 -15.98 -0.41
CA ASN A 263 -18.84 -16.90 -1.12
C ASN A 263 -18.90 -16.58 -2.61
N ASN A 264 -19.05 -15.32 -3.00
CA ASN A 264 -19.03 -14.90 -4.41
C ASN A 264 -17.72 -15.29 -5.12
N PHE A 265 -16.58 -15.14 -4.43
CA PHE A 265 -15.29 -15.56 -4.95
C PHE A 265 -15.22 -17.08 -5.11
N LEU A 266 -15.59 -17.84 -4.07
CA LEU A 266 -15.62 -19.30 -4.13
C LEU A 266 -16.59 -19.81 -5.20
N ASP A 267 -17.76 -19.18 -5.38
CA ASP A 267 -18.76 -19.50 -6.41
C ASP A 267 -18.24 -19.25 -7.82
N THR A 268 -17.45 -18.19 -7.99
CA THR A 268 -16.79 -17.89 -9.27
C THR A 268 -15.77 -18.97 -9.61
N LEU A 269 -14.94 -19.35 -8.65
CA LEU A 269 -13.95 -20.40 -8.85
C LEU A 269 -14.61 -21.77 -9.05
N GLU A 270 -15.70 -22.05 -8.34
CA GLU A 270 -16.42 -23.32 -8.45
C GLU A 270 -16.97 -23.50 -9.85
N ARG A 271 -17.58 -22.44 -10.40
CA ARG A 271 -18.06 -22.45 -11.78
C ARG A 271 -16.94 -22.53 -12.80
N HIS A 272 -15.85 -21.78 -12.60
CA HIS A 272 -14.73 -21.73 -13.54
C HIS A 272 -13.98 -23.08 -13.62
N PHE A 273 -13.72 -23.69 -12.48
CA PHE A 273 -12.94 -24.93 -12.38
C PHE A 273 -13.78 -26.19 -12.20
N LYS A 274 -15.11 -26.07 -12.18
CA LYS A 274 -16.07 -27.18 -11.95
C LYS A 274 -15.74 -27.95 -10.67
N MET A 275 -15.51 -27.20 -9.58
CA MET A 275 -15.11 -27.80 -8.31
C MET A 275 -16.26 -28.61 -7.68
N ASP A 276 -15.92 -29.69 -6.98
CA ASP A 276 -16.85 -30.37 -6.09
C ASP A 276 -16.93 -29.71 -4.70
N THR A 277 -17.89 -30.16 -3.88
CA THR A 277 -18.12 -29.63 -2.53
C THR A 277 -16.88 -29.79 -1.62
N THR A 278 -16.10 -30.85 -1.80
CA THR A 278 -14.88 -31.12 -1.01
C THR A 278 -13.78 -30.14 -1.37
N GLN A 279 -13.57 -29.89 -2.66
CA GLN A 279 -12.60 -28.92 -3.17
C GLN A 279 -12.97 -27.50 -2.72
N ARG A 280 -14.25 -27.13 -2.81
CA ARG A 280 -14.75 -25.84 -2.30
C ARG A 280 -14.47 -25.67 -0.81
N ALA A 281 -14.75 -26.69 0.01
CA ALA A 281 -14.51 -26.65 1.45
C ALA A 281 -13.01 -26.50 1.78
N ARG A 282 -12.14 -27.23 1.07
CA ARG A 282 -10.68 -27.13 1.25
C ARG A 282 -10.14 -25.77 0.81
N LEU A 283 -10.64 -25.20 -0.29
CA LEU A 283 -10.27 -23.86 -0.73
C LEU A 283 -10.74 -22.79 0.26
N SER A 284 -11.93 -22.95 0.85
CA SER A 284 -12.39 -22.12 1.98
C SER A 284 -11.43 -22.22 3.18
N GLY A 285 -10.89 -23.41 3.46
CA GLY A 285 -9.82 -23.62 4.44
C GLY A 285 -8.54 -22.84 4.12
N LEU A 286 -8.11 -22.83 2.86
CA LEU A 286 -6.97 -22.01 2.42
C LEU A 286 -7.24 -20.50 2.56
N VAL A 287 -8.45 -20.05 2.21
CA VAL A 287 -8.91 -18.67 2.42
C VAL A 287 -8.81 -18.27 3.89
N LYS A 288 -9.22 -19.14 4.81
CA LYS A 288 -9.07 -18.90 6.25
C LYS A 288 -7.61 -18.91 6.69
N LYS A 289 -6.80 -19.83 6.18
CA LYS A 289 -5.39 -20.01 6.54
C LYS A 289 -4.49 -18.86 6.08
N TYR A 290 -4.74 -18.29 4.90
CA TYR A 290 -3.88 -17.27 4.29
C TYR A 290 -4.52 -15.87 4.24
N SER A 291 -5.76 -15.70 4.71
CA SER A 291 -6.68 -14.57 4.50
C SER A 291 -7.35 -14.56 3.12
N PHE A 292 -8.61 -14.14 3.08
CA PHE A 292 -9.39 -13.98 1.85
C PHE A 292 -8.73 -13.04 0.86
N GLN A 293 -8.30 -11.86 1.30
CA GLN A 293 -7.70 -10.89 0.41
C GLN A 293 -6.37 -11.37 -0.16
N MET A 294 -5.56 -12.08 0.61
CA MET A 294 -4.35 -12.71 0.11
C MET A 294 -4.67 -13.71 -1.00
N ILE A 295 -5.56 -14.67 -0.73
CA ILE A 295 -5.90 -15.72 -1.69
C ILE A 295 -6.51 -15.12 -2.96
N LYS A 296 -7.40 -14.15 -2.80
CA LYS A 296 -8.05 -13.45 -3.91
C LYS A 296 -7.06 -12.63 -4.72
N HIS A 297 -6.21 -11.84 -4.07
CA HIS A 297 -5.17 -11.06 -4.73
C HIS A 297 -4.17 -11.96 -5.45
N PHE A 298 -3.72 -13.03 -4.79
CA PHE A 298 -2.83 -14.03 -5.35
C PHE A 298 -3.43 -14.65 -6.61
N TYR A 299 -4.68 -15.12 -6.54
CA TYR A 299 -5.37 -15.68 -7.69
C TYR A 299 -5.46 -14.67 -8.85
N ASN A 300 -5.83 -13.42 -8.57
CA ASN A 300 -5.92 -12.40 -9.61
C ASN A 300 -4.57 -12.12 -10.29
N GLN A 301 -3.46 -12.13 -9.54
CA GLN A 301 -2.12 -11.92 -10.09
C GLN A 301 -1.55 -13.14 -10.81
N GLN A 302 -1.79 -14.34 -10.27
CA GLN A 302 -1.18 -15.61 -10.71
C GLN A 302 -2.20 -16.57 -11.31
N ARG A 303 -3.27 -16.02 -11.90
CA ARG A 303 -4.37 -16.81 -12.47
C ARG A 303 -3.88 -17.87 -13.45
N HIS A 304 -3.02 -17.45 -14.38
CA HIS A 304 -2.42 -18.31 -15.39
C HIS A 304 -1.65 -19.47 -14.77
N VAL A 305 -0.84 -19.23 -13.73
CA VAL A 305 -0.09 -20.28 -13.01
C VAL A 305 -1.03 -21.30 -12.39
N VAL A 306 -2.13 -20.85 -11.77
CA VAL A 306 -3.12 -21.76 -11.19
C VAL A 306 -3.80 -22.58 -12.29
N GLU A 307 -4.22 -21.93 -13.38
CA GLU A 307 -4.86 -22.58 -14.52
C GLU A 307 -3.94 -23.62 -15.19
N ASP A 308 -2.66 -23.30 -15.39
CA ASP A 308 -1.68 -24.21 -15.99
C ASP A 308 -1.47 -25.46 -15.13
N ASN A 309 -1.37 -25.31 -13.81
CA ASN A 309 -1.25 -26.44 -12.89
C ASN A 309 -2.52 -27.32 -12.88
N VAL A 310 -3.72 -26.72 -12.98
CA VAL A 310 -4.97 -27.48 -13.11
C VAL A 310 -5.02 -28.22 -14.44
N ASN A 311 -4.62 -27.59 -15.54
CA ASN A 311 -4.53 -28.22 -16.86
C ASN A 311 -3.52 -29.36 -16.88
N ALA A 312 -2.47 -29.29 -16.05
CA ALA A 312 -1.51 -30.37 -15.83
C ALA A 312 -2.04 -31.53 -14.95
N GLY A 313 -3.32 -31.50 -14.56
CA GLY A 313 -4.01 -32.58 -13.84
C GLY A 313 -4.09 -32.41 -12.33
N MET A 314 -3.67 -31.27 -11.78
CA MET A 314 -3.82 -31.00 -10.35
C MET A 314 -5.27 -30.60 -10.01
N THR A 315 -5.68 -30.90 -8.77
CA THR A 315 -6.91 -30.27 -8.26
C THR A 315 -6.68 -28.77 -8.10
N VAL A 316 -7.75 -27.96 -8.16
CA VAL A 316 -7.64 -26.51 -7.91
C VAL A 316 -6.96 -26.20 -6.59
N VAL A 317 -7.28 -26.97 -5.54
CA VAL A 317 -6.75 -26.74 -4.19
C VAL A 317 -5.25 -27.01 -4.16
N ASP A 318 -4.79 -28.05 -4.84
CA ASP A 318 -3.37 -28.40 -4.94
C ASP A 318 -2.62 -27.40 -5.81
N ALA A 319 -3.22 -26.94 -6.91
CA ALA A 319 -2.68 -25.88 -7.75
C ALA A 319 -2.50 -24.57 -6.96
N PHE A 320 -3.50 -24.17 -6.17
CA PHE A 320 -3.37 -23.03 -5.26
C PHE A 320 -2.27 -23.26 -4.21
N SER A 321 -2.25 -24.42 -3.56
CA SER A 321 -1.28 -24.71 -2.49
C SER A 321 0.15 -24.73 -3.01
N LYS A 322 0.38 -25.36 -4.17
CA LYS A 322 1.67 -25.39 -4.85
C LYS A 322 2.09 -23.98 -5.25
N ALA A 323 1.22 -23.22 -5.90
CA ALA A 323 1.55 -21.87 -6.34
C ALA A 323 1.81 -20.92 -5.15
N LEU A 324 1.07 -21.05 -4.03
CA LEU A 324 1.39 -20.29 -2.81
C LEU A 324 2.77 -20.64 -2.25
N ASN A 325 3.13 -21.93 -2.24
CA ASN A 325 4.44 -22.39 -1.77
C ASN A 325 5.59 -21.94 -2.69
N ASP A 326 5.43 -22.06 -4.00
CA ASP A 326 6.42 -21.65 -5.01
C ASP A 326 6.74 -20.15 -4.88
N TYR A 327 5.73 -19.34 -4.56
CA TYR A 327 5.86 -17.90 -4.34
C TYR A 327 6.21 -17.53 -2.89
N LYS A 328 6.49 -18.53 -2.04
CA LYS A 328 6.88 -18.36 -0.63
C LYS A 328 5.88 -17.52 0.17
N ILE A 329 4.59 -17.72 -0.09
CA ILE A 329 3.50 -17.03 0.60
C ILE A 329 3.27 -17.75 1.94
N GLU A 330 3.44 -17.04 3.05
CA GLU A 330 3.26 -17.61 4.39
C GLU A 330 1.81 -17.48 4.87
N PRO A 331 1.29 -18.48 5.63
CA PRO A 331 -0.04 -18.41 6.23
C PRO A 331 -0.09 -17.33 7.31
N ILE A 332 -1.31 -16.94 7.69
CA ILE A 332 -1.50 -16.10 8.87
C ILE A 332 -0.93 -16.87 10.06
N THR A 333 0.13 -16.35 10.68
CA THR A 333 0.55 -16.83 12.00
C THR A 333 -0.59 -16.52 12.96
N ALA A 334 -1.21 -17.56 13.53
CA ALA A 334 -2.01 -17.39 14.73
C ALA A 334 -1.12 -16.63 15.72
N GLY A 335 -1.50 -15.39 16.05
CA GLY A 335 -0.83 -14.66 17.10
C GLY A 335 -0.83 -15.58 18.31
N ASN A 336 0.36 -15.85 18.84
CA ASN A 336 0.47 -16.35 20.20
C ASN A 336 -0.30 -15.35 21.07
N SER A 337 -1.52 -15.72 21.43
CA SER A 337 -2.20 -15.20 22.61
C SER A 337 -1.40 -15.71 23.80
N ASN A 338 -0.26 -15.10 24.08
CA ASN A 338 0.49 -15.29 25.31
C ASN A 338 1.44 -14.10 25.50
N TYR A 339 1.00 -13.24 26.42
CA TYR A 339 1.69 -12.17 27.14
C TYR A 339 1.93 -10.83 26.43
#